data_AF-A0A536YDL8-F1
#
_entry.id   AF-A0A536YDL8-F1
#
_cell.length_a   1.000
_cell.length_b   1.000
_cell.length_c   1.000
_cell.angle_alpha   90.00
_cell.angle_beta   90.00
_cell.angle_gamma   90.00
#
_symmetry.space_group_name_H-M   'P 1'
#
loop_
_entity.id
_entity.type
_entity.pdbx_description
1 polymer ?
#
loop_
_entity_poly.entity_id
_entity_poly.type
_entity_poly.pdbx_seq_one_letter_code
_entity_poly.pdbx_strand_id
1 'polypeptide(L)'
;MSIPLLQKARIGAYIIRQQLSGRRRYPLVLMLEPLFRCNLACAGCGKIDYPDAILNQRLSVEQCLAAVDECGAPVVSIAGGEPLLHKEIDAIVSGIVARRKFVYLCTNALLLQKRLGLFRPSPYFVWSVHLDGDREMHDRSVCEEGVYERAVAAIRAAKTRGFRVNINCTLFNDADPERVARFFDQAGALGIDGITVSPGYAYERAPDQAH
;
A
#
# COMPACT_ATOMS: atom_id res chain seq x y z
N MET A 1 -10.34 6.71 -14.25
CA MET A 1 -10.30 7.86 -13.31
C MET A 1 -9.60 7.42 -12.04
N SER A 2 -8.54 8.11 -11.61
CA SER A 2 -7.68 7.70 -10.49
C SER A 2 -8.39 7.60 -9.13
N ILE A 3 -9.38 8.47 -8.88
CA ILE A 3 -10.18 8.49 -7.65
C ILE A 3 -11.67 8.46 -8.00
N PRO A 4 -12.46 7.49 -7.48
CA PRO A 4 -13.89 7.40 -7.74
C PRO A 4 -14.67 8.58 -7.16
N LEU A 5 -15.82 8.88 -7.77
CA LEU A 5 -16.69 9.98 -7.36
C LEU A 5 -17.11 9.90 -5.88
N LEU A 6 -17.43 8.69 -5.41
CA LEU A 6 -17.79 8.45 -4.00
C LEU A 6 -16.67 8.90 -3.06
N GLN A 7 -15.41 8.59 -3.39
CA GLN A 7 -14.26 8.95 -2.57
C GLN A 7 -14.01 10.46 -2.60
N LYS A 8 -14.09 11.09 -3.78
CA LYS A 8 -14.01 12.56 -3.91
C LYS A 8 -15.07 13.26 -3.06
N ALA A 9 -16.32 12.83 -3.15
CA ALA A 9 -17.43 13.42 -2.43
C ALA A 9 -17.28 13.28 -0.91
N ARG A 10 -16.94 12.08 -0.40
CA ARG A 10 -16.79 11.85 1.04
C ARG A 10 -15.57 12.57 1.63
N ILE A 11 -14.43 12.54 0.94
CA ILE A 11 -13.24 13.26 1.40
C ILE A 11 -13.47 14.77 1.34
N GLY A 12 -14.08 15.28 0.27
CA GLY A 12 -14.43 16.71 0.15
C GLY A 12 -15.37 17.16 1.26
N ALA A 13 -16.43 16.40 1.54
CA ALA A 13 -17.35 16.70 2.64
C ALA A 13 -16.66 16.68 4.01
N TYR A 14 -15.74 15.73 4.24
CA TYR A 14 -14.92 15.70 5.45
C TYR A 14 -14.06 16.96 5.59
N ILE A 15 -13.33 17.34 4.54
CA ILE A 15 -12.45 18.53 4.52
C ILE A 15 -13.27 19.80 4.82
N ILE A 16 -14.39 19.99 4.12
CA ILE A 16 -15.28 21.14 4.32
C ILE A 16 -15.77 21.20 5.76
N ARG A 17 -16.21 20.07 6.33
CA ARG A 17 -16.65 20.01 7.73
C ARG A 17 -15.54 20.40 8.72
N GLN A 18 -14.31 19.92 8.51
CA GLN A 18 -13.19 20.29 9.38
C GLN A 18 -12.86 21.79 9.27
N GLN A 19 -12.88 22.36 8.07
CA GLN A 19 -12.67 23.80 7.86
C GLN A 19 -13.76 24.65 8.51
N LEU A 20 -15.04 24.30 8.33
CA LEU A 20 -16.17 25.01 8.92
C LEU A 20 -16.20 24.93 10.45
N SER A 21 -15.66 23.86 11.04
CA SER A 21 -15.50 23.73 12.50
C SER A 21 -14.26 24.47 13.05
N GLY A 22 -13.57 25.29 12.23
CA GLY A 22 -12.41 26.08 12.65
C GLY A 22 -11.14 25.26 12.89
N ARG A 23 -11.12 23.97 12.53
CA ARG A 23 -9.95 23.11 12.76
C ARG A 23 -8.90 23.33 11.68
N ARG A 24 -7.76 23.92 12.08
CA ARG A 24 -6.62 24.20 11.18
C ARG A 24 -5.80 22.95 10.83
N ARG A 25 -5.81 21.93 11.69
CA ARG A 25 -5.08 20.67 11.50
C ARG A 25 -6.00 19.51 11.84
N TYR A 26 -6.08 18.54 10.94
CA TYR A 26 -6.90 17.35 11.08
C TYR A 26 -6.30 16.21 10.23
N PRO A 27 -6.45 14.94 10.66
CA PRO A 27 -5.84 13.83 9.96
C PRO A 27 -6.66 13.44 8.72
N LEU A 28 -6.02 13.41 7.55
CA LEU A 28 -6.65 12.92 6.32
C LEU A 28 -6.41 11.44 6.07
N VAL A 29 -5.23 10.95 6.47
CA VAL A 29 -4.78 9.59 6.27
C VAL A 29 -4.19 9.08 7.58
N LEU A 30 -4.64 7.91 8.03
CA LEU A 30 -3.96 7.12 9.04
C LEU A 30 -3.02 6.14 8.35
N MET A 31 -1.73 6.20 8.68
CA MET A 31 -0.78 5.13 8.34
C MET A 31 -0.82 4.08 9.45
N LEU A 32 -1.43 2.94 9.16
CA LEU A 32 -1.58 1.85 10.12
C LEU A 32 -0.57 0.74 9.79
N GLU A 33 0.23 0.33 10.76
CA GLU A 33 1.23 -0.73 10.59
C GLU A 33 0.97 -1.86 11.59
N PRO A 34 0.18 -2.88 11.22
CA PRO A 34 -0.16 -3.98 12.12
C PRO A 34 1.06 -4.87 12.46
N LEU A 35 2.11 -4.80 11.63
CA LEU A 35 3.35 -5.54 11.82
C LEU A 35 4.53 -4.91 11.07
N PHE A 36 5.76 -5.23 11.48
CA PHE A 36 6.98 -4.78 10.78
C PHE A 36 7.70 -5.87 9.98
N ARG A 37 7.45 -7.16 10.25
CA ARG A 37 8.07 -8.26 9.49
C ARG A 37 7.68 -8.24 8.02
N CYS A 38 8.66 -8.46 7.15
CA CYS A 38 8.46 -8.65 5.71
C CYS A 38 9.04 -10.00 5.29
N ASN A 39 8.63 -10.48 4.13
CA ASN A 39 9.18 -11.64 3.42
C ASN A 39 10.12 -11.25 2.26
N LEU A 40 10.51 -9.97 2.19
CA LEU A 40 11.51 -9.41 1.28
C LEU A 40 12.49 -8.54 2.06
N ALA A 41 13.67 -8.32 1.48
CA ALA A 41 14.74 -7.49 2.01
C ALA A 41 15.22 -6.46 0.97
N CYS A 42 14.32 -5.56 0.59
CA CYS A 42 14.55 -4.57 -0.45
C CYS A 42 15.71 -3.62 -0.11
N ALA A 43 16.45 -3.18 -1.12
CA ALA A 43 17.64 -2.33 -0.97
C ALA A 43 17.34 -1.00 -0.26
N GLY A 44 16.19 -0.39 -0.56
CA GLY A 44 15.76 0.89 0.02
C GLY A 44 14.93 0.79 1.31
N CYS A 45 14.78 -0.40 1.90
CA CYS A 45 13.90 -0.60 3.06
C CYS A 45 14.69 -0.67 4.38
N GLY A 46 14.54 0.32 5.26
CA GLY A 46 15.10 0.28 6.62
C GLY A 46 14.22 -0.44 7.66
N LYS A 47 13.04 -0.94 7.28
CA LYS A 47 12.03 -1.45 8.22
C LYS A 47 12.30 -2.87 8.72
N ILE A 48 13.04 -3.67 7.96
CA ILE A 48 13.40 -5.03 8.36
C ILE A 48 14.68 -5.10 9.21
N ASP A 49 15.39 -3.97 9.36
CA ASP A 49 16.60 -3.83 10.17
C ASP A 49 16.28 -3.55 11.66
N TYR A 50 15.27 -4.22 12.20
CA TYR A 50 14.95 -4.18 13.62
C TYR A 50 15.20 -5.55 14.24
N PRO A 51 15.49 -5.64 15.55
CA PRO A 51 15.59 -6.91 16.26
C PRO A 51 14.31 -7.74 16.12
N ASP A 52 14.47 -9.07 16.15
CA ASP A 52 13.36 -10.02 16.01
C ASP A 52 12.20 -9.76 16.99
N ALA A 53 12.51 -9.33 18.22
CA ALA A 53 11.50 -9.01 19.22
C ALA A 53 10.54 -7.88 18.76
N ILE A 54 11.03 -6.92 17.97
CA ILE A 54 10.24 -5.84 17.38
C ILE A 54 9.55 -6.32 16.11
N LEU A 55 10.29 -7.00 15.21
CA LEU A 55 9.73 -7.53 13.97
C LEU A 55 8.59 -8.53 14.22
N ASN A 56 8.58 -9.25 15.34
CA ASN A 56 7.56 -10.23 15.69
C ASN A 56 6.32 -9.63 16.35
N GLN A 57 6.29 -8.34 16.67
CA GLN A 57 5.09 -7.70 17.21
C GLN A 57 3.96 -7.68 16.19
N ARG A 58 2.74 -7.97 16.65
CA ARG A 58 1.52 -7.98 15.87
C ARG A 58 0.45 -7.25 16.65
N LEU A 59 -0.19 -6.25 16.05
CA LEU A 59 -1.36 -5.62 16.63
C LEU A 59 -2.58 -6.51 16.44
N SER A 60 -3.39 -6.70 17.48
CA SER A 60 -4.67 -7.39 17.34
C SER A 60 -5.64 -6.59 16.46
N VAL A 61 -6.72 -7.25 16.03
CA VAL A 61 -7.81 -6.59 15.29
C VAL A 61 -8.38 -5.42 16.10
N GLU A 62 -8.61 -5.63 17.40
CA GLU A 62 -9.15 -4.62 18.32
C GLU A 62 -8.22 -3.42 18.42
N GLN A 63 -6.91 -3.64 18.58
CA GLN A 63 -5.92 -2.56 18.65
C GLN A 63 -5.89 -1.74 17.36
N CYS A 64 -5.91 -2.42 16.20
CA CYS A 64 -5.96 -1.76 14.90
C CYS A 64 -7.21 -0.91 14.74
N LEU A 65 -8.38 -1.45 15.08
CA LEU A 65 -9.66 -0.76 14.93
C LEU A 65 -9.81 0.38 15.95
N ALA A 66 -9.30 0.21 17.17
CA ALA A 66 -9.25 1.28 18.17
C ALA A 66 -8.41 2.47 17.67
N ALA A 67 -7.22 2.21 17.11
CA ALA A 67 -6.38 3.27 16.52
C ALA A 67 -7.08 3.97 15.34
N VAL A 68 -7.82 3.20 14.53
CA VAL A 68 -8.63 3.75 13.43
C VAL A 68 -9.72 4.67 13.96
N ASP A 69 -10.42 4.28 15.02
CA ASP A 69 -11.50 5.05 15.62
C ASP A 69 -10.98 6.32 16.31
N GLU A 70 -9.87 6.20 17.07
CA GLU A 70 -9.19 7.31 17.72
C GLU A 70 -8.72 8.37 16.71
N CYS A 71 -8.07 7.95 15.62
CA CYS A 71 -7.54 8.88 14.62
C CYS A 71 -8.66 9.66 13.89
N GLY A 72 -9.79 9.01 13.60
CA GLY A 72 -10.90 9.66 12.91
C GLY A 72 -10.62 10.05 11.44
N ALA A 73 -9.46 9.69 10.88
CA ALA A 73 -9.15 9.93 9.47
C ALA A 73 -10.14 9.20 8.53
N PRO A 74 -10.51 9.80 7.39
CA PRO A 74 -11.39 9.18 6.40
C PRO A 74 -10.68 8.10 5.55
N VAL A 75 -9.35 8.11 5.50
CA VAL A 75 -8.52 7.16 4.76
C VAL A 75 -7.59 6.44 5.73
N VAL A 76 -7.43 5.13 5.54
CA VAL A 76 -6.47 4.29 6.25
C VAL A 76 -5.58 3.60 5.21
N SER A 77 -4.29 3.89 5.25
CA SER A 77 -3.29 3.16 4.50
C SER A 77 -2.68 2.13 5.42
N ILE A 78 -2.93 0.85 5.14
CA ILE A 78 -2.35 -0.25 5.90
C ILE A 78 -1.02 -0.60 5.24
N ALA A 79 0.06 -0.22 5.94
CA ALA A 79 1.44 -0.47 5.56
C ALA A 79 2.10 -1.39 6.61
N GLY A 80 3.43 -1.40 6.65
CA GLY A 80 4.24 -2.20 7.58
C GLY A 80 5.44 -2.83 6.89
N GLY A 81 5.79 -4.04 7.33
CA GLY A 81 6.53 -4.97 6.49
C GLY A 81 5.62 -5.48 5.37
N GLU A 82 5.23 -6.76 5.39
CA GLU A 82 4.22 -7.29 4.48
C GLU A 82 2.90 -7.56 5.23
N PRO A 83 1.86 -6.73 5.06
CA PRO A 83 0.58 -6.89 5.76
C PRO A 83 -0.08 -8.25 5.58
N LEU A 84 0.10 -8.93 4.44
CA LEU A 84 -0.47 -10.25 4.19
C LEU A 84 0.18 -11.38 5.03
N LEU A 85 1.22 -11.08 5.81
CA LEU A 85 1.75 -11.96 6.86
C LEU A 85 0.90 -11.92 8.14
N HIS A 86 0.09 -10.88 8.35
CA HIS A 86 -0.83 -10.84 9.49
C HIS A 86 -1.95 -11.87 9.30
N LYS A 87 -2.19 -12.71 10.31
CA LYS A 87 -3.18 -13.79 10.20
C LYS A 87 -4.61 -13.28 10.01
N GLU A 88 -4.90 -12.11 10.59
CA GLU A 88 -6.25 -11.52 10.65
C GLU A 88 -6.36 -10.21 9.83
N ILE A 89 -5.51 -10.04 8.81
CA ILE A 89 -5.52 -8.81 8.00
C ILE A 89 -6.88 -8.56 7.33
N ASP A 90 -7.58 -9.62 6.94
CA ASP A 90 -8.91 -9.57 6.34
C ASP A 90 -9.97 -9.07 7.31
N ALA A 91 -9.87 -9.45 8.59
CA ALA A 91 -10.72 -8.94 9.65
C ALA A 91 -10.47 -7.44 9.92
N ILE A 92 -9.19 -7.02 9.94
CA ILE A 92 -8.82 -5.60 10.06
C ILE A 92 -9.40 -4.78 8.90
N VAL A 93 -9.17 -5.21 7.65
CA VAL A 93 -9.72 -4.53 6.47
C VAL A 93 -11.24 -4.48 6.51
N SER A 94 -11.90 -5.60 6.83
CA SER A 94 -13.36 -5.67 6.90
C SER A 94 -13.92 -4.73 7.98
N GLY A 95 -13.26 -4.65 9.14
CA GLY A 95 -13.64 -3.75 10.22
C GLY A 95 -13.49 -2.27 9.86
N ILE A 96 -12.48 -1.91 9.06
CA ILE A 96 -12.29 -0.52 8.59
C ILE A 96 -13.30 -0.17 7.48
N VAL A 97 -13.56 -1.10 6.56
CA VAL A 97 -14.60 -0.94 5.52
C VAL A 97 -15.98 -0.79 6.15
N ALA A 98 -16.30 -1.53 7.20
CA ALA A 98 -17.56 -1.40 7.95
C ALA A 98 -17.75 0.00 8.54
N ARG A 99 -16.65 0.69 8.90
CA ARG A 99 -16.63 2.09 9.35
C ARG A 99 -16.75 3.10 8.21
N ARG A 100 -16.91 2.64 6.96
CA ARG A 100 -16.97 3.46 5.72
C ARG A 100 -15.75 4.37 5.55
N LYS A 101 -14.58 3.90 5.98
CA LYS A 101 -13.28 4.51 5.72
C LYS A 101 -12.64 3.87 4.50
N PHE A 102 -11.92 4.66 3.70
CA PHE A 102 -11.23 4.14 2.52
C PHE A 102 -9.95 3.44 2.95
N VAL A 103 -9.81 2.17 2.61
CA VAL A 103 -8.66 1.34 2.93
C VAL A 103 -7.79 1.17 1.69
N TYR A 104 -6.52 1.50 1.82
CA TYR A 104 -5.46 1.13 0.89
C TYR A 104 -4.59 0.09 1.57
N LEU A 105 -4.64 -1.16 1.12
CA LEU A 105 -3.80 -2.23 1.69
C LEU A 105 -2.55 -2.37 0.82
N CYS A 106 -1.41 -1.97 1.38
CA CYS A 106 -0.12 -2.10 0.72
C CYS A 106 0.35 -3.56 0.74
N THR A 107 0.99 -4.01 -0.34
CA THR A 107 1.57 -5.36 -0.43
C THR A 107 2.68 -5.42 -1.49
N ASN A 108 3.68 -6.27 -1.27
CA ASN A 108 4.67 -6.69 -2.27
C ASN A 108 4.13 -7.76 -3.25
N ALA A 109 2.83 -8.09 -3.14
CA ALA A 109 2.08 -9.02 -3.98
C ALA A 109 2.49 -10.51 -3.90
N LEU A 110 3.57 -10.88 -3.23
CA LEU A 110 4.06 -12.27 -3.17
C LEU A 110 3.04 -13.26 -2.58
N LEU A 111 2.20 -12.77 -1.67
CA LEU A 111 1.13 -13.54 -1.01
C LEU A 111 -0.27 -13.20 -1.52
N LEU A 112 -0.40 -12.14 -2.34
CA LEU A 112 -1.69 -11.59 -2.73
C LEU A 112 -2.57 -12.63 -3.42
N GLN A 113 -2.04 -13.35 -4.41
CA GLN A 113 -2.83 -14.34 -5.15
C GLN A 113 -3.39 -15.47 -4.25
N LYS A 114 -2.62 -15.91 -3.25
CA LYS A 114 -3.03 -16.95 -2.30
C LYS A 114 -4.05 -16.44 -1.27
N ARG A 115 -3.95 -15.15 -0.91
CA ARG A 115 -4.78 -14.52 0.12
C ARG A 115 -6.04 -13.84 -0.43
N LEU A 116 -6.13 -13.63 -1.75
CA LEU A 116 -7.23 -12.92 -2.42
C LEU A 116 -8.62 -13.41 -2.01
N GLY A 117 -8.79 -14.72 -1.78
CA GLY A 117 -10.07 -15.33 -1.37
C GLY A 117 -10.58 -14.91 0.01
N LEU A 118 -9.72 -14.33 0.85
CA LEU A 118 -10.11 -13.82 2.18
C LEU A 118 -10.78 -12.44 2.10
N PHE A 119 -10.61 -11.72 1.00
CA PHE A 119 -11.10 -10.36 0.83
C PHE A 119 -12.30 -10.28 -0.11
N ARG A 120 -13.06 -9.19 -0.01
CA ARG A 120 -14.16 -8.89 -0.93
C ARG A 120 -13.97 -7.52 -1.58
N PRO A 121 -14.25 -7.37 -2.89
CA PRO A 121 -14.26 -6.06 -3.51
C PRO A 121 -15.23 -5.12 -2.80
N SER A 122 -14.81 -3.88 -2.60
CA SER A 122 -15.61 -2.84 -1.95
C SER A 122 -15.27 -1.49 -2.55
N PRO A 123 -16.23 -0.56 -2.67
CA PRO A 123 -15.93 0.80 -3.09
C PRO A 123 -15.04 1.56 -2.09
N TYR A 124 -14.88 1.02 -0.88
CA TYR A 124 -13.99 1.53 0.16
C TYR A 124 -12.65 0.80 0.23
N PHE A 125 -12.36 -0.17 -0.65
CA PHE A 125 -11.14 -0.97 -0.57
C PHE A 125 -10.35 -0.94 -1.88
N VAL A 126 -9.04 -0.73 -1.77
CA VAL A 126 -8.09 -0.69 -2.87
C VAL A 126 -6.83 -1.45 -2.47
N TRP A 127 -6.33 -2.32 -3.35
CA TRP A 127 -4.99 -2.86 -3.24
C TRP A 127 -3.97 -1.82 -3.69
N SER A 128 -2.90 -1.61 -2.92
CA SER A 128 -1.76 -0.77 -3.30
C SER A 128 -0.54 -1.67 -3.47
N VAL A 129 -0.32 -2.15 -4.69
CA VAL A 129 0.76 -3.11 -4.98
C VAL A 129 2.07 -2.36 -5.23
N HIS A 130 3.13 -2.71 -4.52
CA HIS A 130 4.46 -2.19 -4.82
C HIS A 130 4.94 -2.74 -6.16
N LEU A 131 5.26 -1.84 -7.09
CA LEU A 131 5.80 -2.15 -8.41
C LEU A 131 6.68 -0.97 -8.87
N ASP A 132 7.99 -1.13 -8.65
CA ASP A 132 8.97 -0.04 -8.68
C ASP A 132 9.72 0.04 -10.02
N GLY A 133 8.99 -0.09 -11.13
CA GLY A 133 9.54 -0.04 -12.48
C GLY A 133 9.27 -1.30 -13.29
N ASP A 134 9.91 -1.40 -14.46
CA ASP A 134 9.88 -2.61 -15.26
C ASP A 134 10.57 -3.79 -14.56
N ARG A 135 10.60 -4.96 -15.21
CA ARG A 135 11.11 -6.20 -14.60
C ARG A 135 12.47 -6.04 -13.93
N GLU A 136 13.43 -5.48 -14.66
CA GLU A 136 14.80 -5.34 -14.14
C GLU A 136 14.85 -4.32 -12.99
N MET A 137 14.17 -3.17 -13.14
CA MET A 137 14.14 -2.15 -12.10
C MET A 137 13.53 -2.68 -10.80
N HIS A 138 12.39 -3.36 -10.90
CA HIS A 138 11.66 -3.83 -9.74
C HIS A 138 12.39 -4.98 -9.03
N ASP A 139 12.83 -6.00 -9.78
CA ASP A 139 13.55 -7.14 -9.20
C ASP A 139 14.84 -6.70 -8.52
N ARG A 140 15.54 -5.71 -9.09
CA ARG A 140 16.70 -5.06 -8.48
C ARG A 140 16.34 -4.31 -7.19
N SER A 141 15.26 -3.52 -7.19
CA SER A 141 14.77 -2.79 -6.02
C SER A 141 14.47 -3.72 -4.84
N VAL A 142 13.86 -4.88 -5.11
CA VAL A 142 13.47 -5.85 -4.08
C VAL A 142 14.55 -6.91 -3.76
N CYS A 143 15.69 -6.88 -4.47
CA CYS A 143 16.79 -7.83 -4.32
C CYS A 143 16.40 -9.30 -4.58
N GLU A 144 15.39 -9.57 -5.41
CA GLU A 144 14.91 -10.92 -5.72
C GLU A 144 14.38 -10.98 -7.17
N GLU A 145 14.90 -11.92 -7.97
CA GLU A 145 14.47 -12.13 -9.36
C GLU A 145 13.07 -12.75 -9.45
N GLY A 146 12.28 -12.31 -10.43
CA GLY A 146 10.96 -12.85 -10.75
C GLY A 146 9.82 -12.30 -9.88
N VAL A 147 10.10 -11.33 -8.99
CA VAL A 147 9.08 -10.67 -8.18
C VAL A 147 8.13 -9.84 -9.05
N TYR A 148 8.64 -9.17 -10.08
CA TYR A 148 7.83 -8.42 -11.03
C TYR A 148 6.74 -9.28 -11.67
N GLU A 149 7.09 -10.46 -12.18
CA GLU A 149 6.13 -11.36 -12.82
C GLU A 149 5.06 -11.85 -11.84
N ARG A 150 5.46 -12.15 -10.61
CA ARG A 150 4.54 -12.53 -9.53
C ARG A 150 3.58 -11.39 -9.18
N ALA A 151 4.09 -10.15 -9.12
CA ALA A 151 3.29 -8.96 -8.86
C ALA A 151 2.29 -8.70 -9.98
N VAL A 152 2.72 -8.75 -11.25
CA VAL A 152 1.84 -8.59 -12.41
C VAL A 152 0.75 -9.68 -12.46
N ALA A 153 1.11 -10.94 -12.20
CA ALA A 153 0.14 -12.03 -12.12
C ALA A 153 -0.89 -11.80 -11.00
N ALA A 154 -0.45 -11.36 -9.83
CA ALA A 154 -1.32 -11.06 -8.71
C ALA A 154 -2.25 -9.85 -8.98
N ILE A 155 -1.74 -8.80 -9.63
CA ILE A 155 -2.55 -7.66 -10.10
C ILE A 155 -3.66 -8.15 -11.02
N ARG A 156 -3.33 -8.95 -12.05
CA ARG A 156 -4.33 -9.52 -12.96
C ARG A 156 -5.36 -10.35 -12.21
N ALA A 157 -4.93 -11.22 -11.29
CA ALA A 157 -5.83 -12.04 -10.48
C ALA A 157 -6.77 -11.23 -9.58
N ALA A 158 -6.30 -10.09 -9.04
CA ALA A 158 -7.11 -9.17 -8.25
C ALA A 158 -8.12 -8.42 -9.15
N LYS A 159 -7.69 -7.92 -10.31
CA LYS A 159 -8.56 -7.26 -11.28
C LYS A 159 -9.67 -8.17 -11.79
N THR A 160 -9.37 -9.44 -12.11
CA THR A 160 -10.37 -10.44 -12.54
C THR A 160 -11.44 -10.69 -11.47
N ARG A 161 -11.10 -10.54 -10.18
CA ARG A 161 -12.05 -10.64 -9.07
C ARG A 161 -12.81 -9.34 -8.79
N GLY A 162 -12.65 -8.31 -9.61
CA GLY A 162 -13.34 -7.02 -9.48
C GLY A 162 -12.74 -6.09 -8.42
N PHE A 163 -11.54 -6.38 -7.91
CA PHE A 163 -10.87 -5.45 -7.01
C PHE A 163 -10.34 -4.23 -7.76
N ARG A 164 -10.32 -3.11 -7.04
CA ARG A 164 -9.52 -1.95 -7.44
C ARG A 164 -8.07 -2.18 -7.06
N VAL A 165 -7.16 -1.85 -7.96
CA VAL A 165 -5.73 -2.04 -7.76
C VAL A 165 -5.00 -0.80 -8.23
N ASN A 166 -4.31 -0.15 -7.31
CA ASN A 166 -3.30 0.85 -7.61
C ASN A 166 -1.92 0.21 -7.52
N ILE A 167 -0.94 0.81 -8.20
CA ILE A 167 0.47 0.54 -7.88
C ILE A 167 1.05 1.69 -7.07
N ASN A 168 2.01 1.37 -6.22
CA ASN A 168 2.92 2.30 -5.58
C ASN A 168 4.30 2.08 -6.20
N CYS A 169 4.85 3.11 -6.84
CA CYS A 169 6.13 3.06 -7.55
C CYS A 169 7.11 4.01 -6.88
N THR A 170 8.20 3.45 -6.39
CA THR A 170 9.31 4.19 -5.77
C THR A 170 10.39 4.44 -6.81
N LEU A 171 10.78 5.69 -7.00
CA LEU A 171 11.83 6.08 -7.94
C LEU A 171 13.06 6.58 -7.18
N PHE A 172 14.22 6.02 -7.48
CA PHE A 172 15.52 6.42 -6.92
C PHE A 172 16.23 7.41 -7.87
N ASN A 173 17.38 7.93 -7.44
CA ASN A 173 18.12 8.97 -8.16
C ASN A 173 18.61 8.54 -9.55
N ASP A 174 18.73 7.24 -9.80
CA ASP A 174 19.15 6.64 -11.08
C ASP A 174 17.98 6.41 -12.05
N ALA A 175 16.76 6.87 -11.72
CA ALA A 175 15.59 6.65 -12.54
C ALA A 175 15.67 7.40 -13.89
N ASP A 176 15.61 6.65 -14.99
CA ASP A 176 15.47 7.19 -16.35
C ASP A 176 14.00 7.58 -16.62
N PRO A 177 13.70 8.87 -16.88
CA PRO A 177 12.33 9.33 -17.09
C PRO A 177 11.60 8.68 -18.28
N GLU A 178 12.30 8.39 -19.39
CA GLU A 178 11.67 7.77 -20.55
C GLU A 178 11.35 6.31 -20.27
N ARG A 179 12.25 5.61 -19.57
CA ARG A 179 12.02 4.22 -19.14
C ARG A 179 10.84 4.14 -18.17
N VAL A 180 10.77 5.06 -17.21
CA VAL A 180 9.66 5.16 -16.25
C VAL A 180 8.33 5.46 -16.96
N ALA A 181 8.32 6.38 -17.93
CA ALA A 181 7.12 6.68 -18.70
C ALA A 181 6.60 5.44 -19.45
N ARG A 182 7.49 4.70 -20.13
CA ARG A 182 7.13 3.43 -20.79
C ARG A 182 6.58 2.40 -19.81
N PHE A 183 7.19 2.31 -18.62
CA PHE A 183 6.69 1.44 -17.56
C PHE A 183 5.27 1.85 -17.11
N PHE A 184 4.97 3.15 -16.95
CA PHE A 184 3.64 3.61 -16.60
C PHE A 184 2.58 3.28 -17.66
N ASP A 185 2.93 3.36 -18.94
CA ASP A 185 2.04 2.92 -20.02
C ASP A 185 1.76 1.42 -19.95
N GLN A 186 2.80 0.61 -19.72
CA GLN A 186 2.67 -0.85 -19.54
C GLN A 186 1.82 -1.20 -18.32
N ALA A 187 2.05 -0.53 -17.20
CA ALA A 187 1.28 -0.72 -15.97
C ALA A 187 -0.19 -0.30 -16.18
N GLY A 188 -0.43 0.81 -16.88
CA GLY A 188 -1.76 1.25 -17.29
C GLY A 188 -2.51 0.22 -18.13
N ALA A 189 -1.81 -0.46 -19.05
CA ALA A 189 -2.36 -1.54 -19.87
C ALA A 189 -2.79 -2.78 -19.05
N LEU A 190 -2.38 -2.91 -17.78
CA LEU A 190 -2.88 -3.94 -16.85
C LEU A 190 -4.28 -3.62 -16.30
N GLY A 191 -4.81 -2.42 -16.60
CA GLY A 191 -6.11 -1.97 -16.10
C GLY A 191 -6.08 -1.51 -14.64
N ILE A 192 -4.93 -1.10 -14.13
CA ILE A 192 -4.80 -0.50 -12.79
C ILE A 192 -5.61 0.78 -12.67
N ASP A 193 -6.06 1.08 -11.45
CA ASP A 193 -6.91 2.21 -11.13
C ASP A 193 -6.10 3.50 -10.90
N GLY A 194 -4.80 3.40 -10.60
CA GLY A 194 -3.93 4.54 -10.38
C GLY A 194 -2.48 4.17 -10.09
N ILE A 195 -1.61 5.17 -10.21
CA ILE A 195 -0.18 5.08 -9.90
C ILE A 195 0.10 6.14 -8.84
N THR A 196 0.62 5.72 -7.69
CA THR A 196 1.24 6.62 -6.71
C THR A 196 2.74 6.56 -6.95
N VAL A 197 3.37 7.73 -7.11
CA VAL A 197 4.83 7.82 -7.27
C VAL A 197 5.41 8.42 -6.01
N SER A 198 6.42 7.75 -5.45
CA SER A 198 7.13 8.18 -4.25
C SER A 198 8.63 8.27 -4.55
N PRO A 199 9.35 9.28 -4.05
CA PRO A 199 10.80 9.28 -4.11
C PRO A 199 11.37 8.21 -3.16
N GLY A 200 12.40 7.51 -3.61
CA GLY A 200 13.25 6.68 -2.75
C GLY A 200 14.13 7.58 -1.88
N TYR A 201 14.18 7.30 -0.59
CA TYR A 201 15.02 8.02 0.36
C TYR A 201 16.06 7.07 0.93
N ALA A 202 17.28 7.57 1.14
CA ALA A 202 18.31 6.85 1.87
C ALA A 202 17.91 6.82 3.35
N TYR A 203 17.18 5.78 3.76
CA TYR A 203 16.93 5.55 5.18
C TYR A 203 18.26 5.19 5.85
N GLU A 204 18.55 5.74 7.04
CA GLU A 204 19.77 5.44 7.81
C GLU A 204 19.99 3.95 8.11
N ARG A 205 18.95 3.12 7.90
CA ARG A 205 18.97 1.66 8.08
C ARG A 205 18.71 0.87 6.80
N ALA A 206 18.57 1.53 5.66
CA ALA A 206 18.49 0.85 4.38
C ALA A 206 19.85 0.20 4.06
N PRO A 207 19.88 -1.04 3.53
CA PRO A 207 21.10 -1.69 3.08
C PRO A 207 21.90 -0.85 2.08
N ASP A 208 21.20 -0.12 1.19
CA ASP A 208 21.81 0.85 0.30
C ASP A 208 21.62 2.28 0.83
N GLN A 209 22.73 2.94 1.12
CA GLN A 209 22.78 4.33 1.58
C GLN A 209 23.37 5.28 0.51
N ALA A 210 23.83 4.73 -0.60
CA ALA A 210 24.52 5.46 -1.67
C ALA A 210 23.56 5.67 -2.85
N HIS A 211 22.48 6.41 -2.63
CA HIS A 211 21.65 6.91 -3.73
C HIS A 211 22.28 8.12 -4.42
#